data_AF-A0A7W8TUY7-F1
#
_entry.id   AF-A0A7W8TUY7-F1
#
_cell.length_a   1.000
_cell.length_b   1.000
_cell.length_c   1.000
_cell.angle_alpha   90.00
_cell.angle_beta   90.00
_cell.angle_gamma   90.00
#
_symmetry.space_group_name_H-M   'P 1'
#
loop_
_entity.id
_entity.type
_entity.pdbx_description
1 polymer ?
#
loop_
_entity_poly.entity_id
_entity_poly.type
_entity_poly.pdbx_seq_one_letter_code
_entity_poly.pdbx_strand_id
1 'polypeptide(L)'
;MTSLAVFLRGINVGGVRLSMAALQQALKDADYDGVSTVLATGNVLLDSGGRTAADVKTEVEGVLRAAFGYEAWVIVKTPDQVREIVAGYPFGRDTSTHHAYGVLATSADVISEVVESVSPEDMAAAGERVAAHGDVLWWECPKGSSLDTPISKYLAKAKFKPHVTTRNLNTFDKVLAKI
;
A
#
# COMPACT_ATOMS: atom_id res chain seq x y z
N MET A 1 -21.56 -10.38 -0.98
CA MET A 1 -20.15 -10.56 -0.62
C MET A 1 -19.36 -9.50 -1.36
N THR A 2 -18.76 -8.58 -0.63
CA THR A 2 -17.97 -7.48 -1.22
C THR A 2 -16.53 -7.66 -0.75
N SER A 3 -15.70 -8.24 -1.61
CA SER A 3 -14.29 -8.42 -1.28
C SER A 3 -13.58 -7.07 -1.32
N LEU A 4 -12.80 -6.75 -0.28
CA LEU A 4 -11.94 -5.56 -0.22
C LEU A 4 -10.49 -5.98 0.01
N ALA A 5 -9.57 -5.21 -0.57
CA ALA A 5 -8.14 -5.33 -0.34
C ALA A 5 -7.68 -4.31 0.71
N VAL A 6 -7.06 -4.79 1.78
CA VAL A 6 -6.55 -3.97 2.89
C VAL A 6 -5.02 -4.03 2.90
N PHE A 7 -4.39 -2.87 2.75
CA PHE A 7 -2.93 -2.71 2.68
C PHE A 7 -2.39 -2.08 3.96
N LEU A 8 -1.74 -2.87 4.80
CA LEU A 8 -1.19 -2.45 6.09
C LEU A 8 0.12 -1.67 5.90
N ARG A 9 0.34 -0.61 6.67
CA ARG A 9 1.64 0.07 6.70
C ARG A 9 2.55 -0.53 7.77
N GLY A 10 3.84 -0.63 7.46
CA GLY A 10 4.90 -0.71 8.47
C GLY A 10 5.02 -2.05 9.21
N ILE A 11 4.46 -3.14 8.69
CA ILE A 11 4.63 -4.46 9.29
C ILE A 11 5.79 -5.23 8.65
N ASN A 12 6.45 -6.07 9.45
CA ASN A 12 7.60 -6.90 9.05
C ASN A 12 8.77 -6.09 8.45
N VAL A 13 8.81 -4.79 8.76
CA VAL A 13 9.87 -3.85 8.44
C VAL A 13 10.17 -3.04 9.70
N GLY A 14 11.44 -2.94 10.10
CA GLY A 14 11.86 -1.97 11.13
C GLY A 14 11.29 -2.12 12.54
N GLY A 15 10.77 -3.30 12.96
CA GLY A 15 10.53 -3.60 14.37
C GLY A 15 9.19 -4.28 14.69
N VAL A 16 8.12 -3.97 13.95
CA VAL A 16 6.82 -4.66 14.11
C VAL A 16 6.89 -6.00 13.38
N ARG A 17 6.80 -7.11 14.12
CA ARG A 17 6.75 -8.47 13.54
C ARG A 17 5.38 -9.07 13.73
N LEU A 18 4.72 -9.39 12.63
CA LEU A 18 3.37 -9.92 12.60
C LEU A 18 3.31 -11.17 11.72
N SER A 19 2.81 -12.28 12.29
CA SER A 19 2.54 -13.48 11.50
C SER A 19 1.23 -13.32 10.72
N MET A 20 1.21 -13.78 9.47
CA MET A 20 0.00 -13.70 8.64
C MET A 20 -1.12 -14.60 9.15
N ALA A 21 -0.81 -15.66 9.92
CA ALA A 21 -1.80 -16.50 10.58
C ALA A 21 -2.49 -15.75 11.73
N ALA A 22 -1.71 -15.06 12.58
CA ALA A 22 -2.28 -14.26 13.67
C ALA A 22 -3.09 -13.08 13.13
N LEU A 23 -2.62 -12.42 12.05
CA LEU A 23 -3.37 -11.39 11.35
C LEU A 23 -4.73 -11.91 10.85
N GLN A 24 -4.75 -13.07 10.19
CA GLN A 24 -6.00 -13.67 9.73
C GLN A 24 -6.94 -13.99 10.88
N GLN A 25 -6.40 -14.55 11.98
CA GLN A 25 -7.21 -14.91 13.13
C GLN A 25 -7.83 -13.68 13.78
N ALA A 26 -7.05 -12.63 14.02
CA ALA A 26 -7.54 -11.39 14.63
C ALA A 26 -8.68 -10.73 13.82
N LEU A 27 -8.62 -10.80 12.49
CA LEU A 27 -9.69 -10.28 11.64
C LEU A 27 -10.94 -11.18 11.65
N LYS A 28 -10.77 -12.51 11.68
CA LYS A 28 -11.89 -13.44 11.83
C LYS A 28 -12.60 -13.27 13.17
N ASP A 29 -11.84 -13.06 14.24
CA ASP A 29 -12.37 -12.79 15.59
C ASP A 29 -13.12 -11.45 15.66
N ALA A 30 -12.94 -10.58 14.65
CA ALA A 30 -13.65 -9.31 14.48
C ALA A 30 -14.78 -9.40 13.44
N ASP A 31 -15.32 -10.59 13.20
CA ASP A 31 -16.46 -10.86 12.30
C ASP A 31 -16.21 -10.45 10.83
N TYR A 32 -14.96 -10.59 10.37
CA TYR A 32 -14.64 -10.58 8.95
C TYR A 32 -14.59 -12.01 8.39
N ASP A 33 -15.32 -12.22 7.30
CA ASP A 33 -15.32 -13.46 6.52
C ASP A 33 -14.32 -13.40 5.36
N GLY A 34 -14.05 -14.56 4.76
CA GLY A 34 -13.23 -14.65 3.55
C GLY A 34 -11.78 -14.16 3.72
N VAL A 35 -11.31 -14.03 4.96
CA VAL A 35 -10.00 -13.43 5.25
C VAL A 35 -8.87 -14.29 4.68
N SER A 36 -8.10 -13.71 3.77
CA SER A 36 -6.89 -14.30 3.24
C SER A 36 -5.76 -13.27 3.14
N THR A 37 -4.51 -13.73 3.14
CA THR A 37 -3.33 -12.86 3.05
C THR A 37 -2.57 -13.11 1.76
N VAL A 38 -1.90 -12.07 1.27
CA VAL A 38 -1.02 -12.12 0.09
C VAL A 38 0.37 -11.69 0.51
N LEU A 39 1.33 -12.63 0.45
CA LEU A 39 2.70 -12.45 0.96
C LEU A 39 2.73 -12.15 2.47
N ALA A 40 3.92 -11.89 3.00
CA ALA A 40 4.14 -11.57 4.41
C ALA A 40 4.27 -10.05 4.68
N THR A 41 3.76 -9.21 3.78
CA THR A 41 3.96 -7.74 3.81
C THR A 41 2.68 -6.95 4.07
N GLY A 42 1.64 -7.62 4.61
CA GLY A 42 0.43 -6.93 5.07
C GLY A 42 -0.49 -6.54 3.93
N ASN A 43 -0.88 -7.54 3.14
CA ASN A 43 -1.92 -7.40 2.12
C ASN A 43 -2.99 -8.43 2.46
N VAL A 44 -4.19 -7.97 2.74
CA VAL A 44 -5.31 -8.80 3.18
C VAL A 44 -6.44 -8.65 2.17
N LEU A 45 -7.11 -9.75 1.86
CA LEU A 45 -8.43 -9.76 1.24
C LEU A 45 -9.43 -10.21 2.30
N LEU A 46 -10.56 -9.52 2.39
CA LEU A 46 -11.65 -9.86 3.31
C LEU A 46 -13.00 -9.57 2.65
N ASP A 47 -14.07 -10.23 3.09
CA ASP A 47 -15.43 -9.81 2.77
C ASP A 47 -15.85 -8.71 3.77
N SER A 48 -16.25 -7.55 3.27
CA SER A 48 -16.67 -6.45 4.13
C SER A 48 -18.02 -6.69 4.80
N GLY A 49 -18.80 -7.68 4.36
CA GLY A 49 -20.15 -7.93 4.89
C GLY A 49 -21.10 -6.76 4.67
N GLY A 50 -20.84 -5.93 3.64
CA GLY A 50 -21.61 -4.71 3.34
C GLY A 50 -21.07 -3.44 3.99
N ARG A 51 -20.04 -3.52 4.85
CA ARG A 51 -19.34 -2.35 5.41
C ARG A 51 -18.66 -1.55 4.31
N THR A 52 -18.58 -0.23 4.50
CA THR A 52 -17.85 0.66 3.57
C THR A 52 -16.34 0.52 3.75
N ALA A 53 -15.55 0.96 2.77
CA ALA A 53 -14.09 0.96 2.89
C ALA A 53 -13.59 1.83 4.07
N ALA A 54 -14.32 2.89 4.43
CA ALA A 54 -13.99 3.75 5.56
C ALA A 54 -14.27 3.07 6.92
N ASP A 55 -15.38 2.33 7.02
CA ASP A 55 -15.70 1.54 8.20
C ASP A 55 -14.66 0.43 8.39
N VAL A 56 -14.38 -0.32 7.31
CA VAL A 56 -13.36 -1.38 7.32
C VAL A 56 -11.99 -0.84 7.70
N LYS A 57 -11.60 0.34 7.19
CA LYS A 57 -10.35 0.98 7.61
C LYS A 57 -10.32 1.20 9.12
N THR A 58 -11.35 1.84 9.67
CA THR A 58 -11.41 2.23 11.08
C THR A 58 -11.40 1.00 11.99
N GLU A 59 -12.23 0.00 11.67
CA GLU A 59 -12.33 -1.25 12.42
C GLU A 59 -11.03 -2.06 12.37
N VAL A 60 -10.49 -2.28 11.17
CA VAL A 60 -9.25 -3.07 11.00
C VAL A 60 -8.09 -2.42 11.74
N GLU A 61 -7.90 -1.09 11.64
CA GLU A 61 -6.84 -0.44 12.41
C GLU A 61 -7.05 -0.58 13.92
N GLY A 62 -8.30 -0.53 14.41
CA GLY A 62 -8.64 -0.79 15.81
C GLY A 62 -8.26 -2.20 16.25
N VAL A 63 -8.64 -3.22 15.46
CA VAL A 63 -8.29 -4.62 15.69
C VAL A 63 -6.78 -4.81 15.73
N LEU A 64 -6.05 -4.24 14.76
CA LEU A 64 -4.59 -4.35 14.69
C LEU A 64 -3.90 -3.71 15.89
N ARG A 65 -4.36 -2.53 16.33
CA ARG A 65 -3.84 -1.84 17.52
C ARG A 65 -4.07 -2.69 18.77
N ALA A 66 -5.28 -3.21 18.95
CA ALA A 66 -5.64 -4.00 20.12
C ALA A 66 -4.90 -5.36 20.17
N ALA A 67 -4.83 -6.07 19.04
CA ALA A 67 -4.25 -7.41 18.99
C ALA A 67 -2.72 -7.41 18.99
N PHE A 68 -2.07 -6.38 18.43
CA PHE A 68 -0.63 -6.40 18.16
C PHE A 68 0.16 -5.25 18.82
N GLY A 69 -0.51 -4.31 19.48
CA GLY A 69 0.13 -3.31 20.33
C GLY A 69 1.02 -2.31 19.59
N TYR A 70 0.70 -1.99 18.32
CA TYR A 70 1.42 -0.99 17.53
C TYR A 70 0.48 0.03 16.90
N GLU A 71 1.01 1.17 16.49
CA GLU A 71 0.26 2.19 15.76
C GLU A 71 -0.02 1.73 14.32
N ALA A 72 -1.16 1.06 14.13
CA ALA A 72 -1.56 0.51 12.85
C ALA A 72 -2.21 1.55 11.93
N TRP A 73 -1.87 1.47 10.64
CA TRP A 73 -2.47 2.27 9.57
C TRP A 73 -2.75 1.38 8.37
N VAL A 74 -3.92 1.53 7.75
CA VAL A 74 -4.28 0.76 6.56
C VAL A 74 -4.89 1.66 5.47
N ILE A 75 -4.74 1.21 4.23
CA ILE A 75 -5.47 1.74 3.08
C ILE A 75 -6.33 0.61 2.51
N VAL A 76 -7.61 0.89 2.31
CA VAL A 76 -8.59 -0.08 1.81
C VAL A 76 -8.96 0.28 0.37
N LYS A 77 -8.92 -0.70 -0.52
CA LYS A 77 -9.27 -0.55 -1.94
C LYS A 77 -10.27 -1.63 -2.36
N THR A 78 -11.16 -1.27 -3.28
CA THR A 78 -12.00 -2.25 -3.98
C THR A 78 -11.18 -3.02 -5.01
N PRO A 79 -11.65 -4.20 -5.43
CA PRO A 79 -11.11 -4.94 -6.57
C PRO A 79 -10.90 -4.09 -7.82
N ASP A 80 -11.87 -3.26 -8.18
CA ASP A 80 -11.79 -2.41 -9.38
C ASP A 80 -10.69 -1.35 -9.23
N GLN A 81 -10.58 -0.72 -8.06
CA GLN A 81 -9.48 0.21 -7.79
C GLN A 81 -8.12 -0.48 -7.87
N VAL A 82 -7.99 -1.73 -7.42
CA VAL A 82 -6.74 -2.49 -7.56
C VAL A 82 -6.43 -2.77 -9.04
N ARG A 83 -7.45 -3.08 -9.86
CA ARG A 83 -7.28 -3.25 -11.32
C ARG A 83 -6.83 -1.94 -11.97
N GLU A 84 -7.44 -0.82 -11.61
CA GLU A 84 -7.09 0.52 -12.08
C GLU A 84 -5.64 0.88 -11.71
N ILE A 85 -5.20 0.58 -10.48
CA ILE A 85 -3.82 0.80 -10.03
C ILE A 85 -2.83 0.03 -10.93
N VAL A 86 -3.13 -1.22 -11.28
CA VAL A 86 -2.24 -2.03 -12.14
C VAL A 86 -2.25 -1.51 -13.57
N ALA A 87 -3.43 -1.19 -14.12
CA ALA A 87 -3.60 -0.73 -15.49
C ALA A 87 -3.05 0.69 -15.72
N GLY A 88 -3.07 1.56 -14.70
CA GLY A 88 -2.65 2.95 -14.81
C GLY A 88 -1.14 3.19 -14.75
N TYR A 89 -0.33 2.15 -14.54
CA TYR A 89 1.13 2.29 -14.48
C TYR A 89 1.72 2.66 -15.87
N PRO A 90 2.34 3.84 -16.04
CA PRO A 90 2.60 4.37 -17.39
C PRO A 90 4.00 4.09 -17.95
N PHE A 91 4.91 3.53 -17.17
CA PHE A 91 6.35 3.51 -17.51
C PHE A 91 6.83 2.29 -18.30
N GLY A 92 5.93 1.35 -18.57
CA GLY A 92 6.27 0.02 -19.05
C GLY A 92 6.95 -0.81 -17.96
N ARG A 93 6.64 -2.10 -17.87
CA ARG A 93 7.18 -2.97 -16.80
C ARG A 93 8.49 -3.61 -17.23
N ASP A 94 9.56 -2.83 -17.36
CA ASP A 94 10.92 -3.40 -17.42
C ASP A 94 11.41 -3.74 -16.01
N THR A 95 11.20 -4.99 -15.61
CA THR A 95 11.62 -5.47 -14.30
C THR A 95 13.09 -5.86 -14.24
N SER A 96 13.89 -5.67 -15.29
CA SER A 96 15.31 -6.06 -15.28
C SER A 96 16.16 -5.09 -14.46
N THR A 97 15.97 -3.79 -14.69
CA THR A 97 16.79 -2.71 -14.12
C THR A 97 16.06 -1.86 -13.07
N HIS A 98 14.74 -1.78 -13.14
CA HIS A 98 13.92 -0.93 -12.28
C HIS A 98 12.86 -1.73 -11.50
N HIS A 99 12.36 -1.12 -10.43
CA HIS A 99 11.19 -1.58 -9.71
C HIS A 99 10.03 -0.62 -9.91
N ALA A 100 8.87 -1.19 -10.23
CA ALA A 100 7.60 -0.49 -10.29
C ALA A 100 6.90 -0.56 -8.92
N TYR A 101 6.54 0.59 -8.37
CA TYR A 101 5.77 0.73 -7.14
C TYR A 101 4.49 1.51 -7.36
N GLY A 102 3.46 1.13 -6.60
CA GLY A 102 2.26 1.93 -6.37
C GLY A 102 2.28 2.38 -4.92
N VAL A 103 2.30 3.69 -4.72
CA VAL A 103 2.11 4.34 -3.43
C VAL A 103 0.64 4.71 -3.35
N LEU A 104 -0.08 4.07 -2.44
CA LEU A 104 -1.47 4.41 -2.15
C LEU A 104 -1.48 5.46 -1.06
N ALA A 105 -2.35 6.46 -1.20
CA ALA A 105 -2.56 7.48 -0.20
C ALA A 105 -4.01 7.51 0.32
N THR A 106 -4.22 8.23 1.42
CA THR A 106 -5.57 8.48 1.96
C THR A 106 -6.35 9.54 1.18
N SER A 107 -5.68 10.35 0.36
CA SER A 107 -6.30 11.37 -0.49
C SER A 107 -5.40 11.77 -1.65
N ALA A 108 -5.96 12.45 -2.65
CA ALA A 108 -5.21 13.01 -3.76
C ALA A 108 -4.24 14.13 -3.31
N ASP A 109 -4.64 14.95 -2.33
CA ASP A 109 -3.80 16.05 -1.82
C ASP A 109 -2.47 15.54 -1.25
N VAL A 110 -2.48 14.38 -0.59
CA VAL A 110 -1.25 13.74 -0.08
C VAL A 110 -0.31 13.39 -1.24
N ILE A 111 -0.84 12.92 -2.37
CA ILE A 111 -0.04 12.60 -3.56
C ILE A 111 0.49 13.88 -4.22
N SER A 112 -0.36 14.89 -4.41
CA SER A 112 0.05 16.18 -4.95
C SER A 112 1.20 16.78 -4.15
N GLU A 113 1.11 16.76 -2.81
CA GLU A 113 2.17 17.26 -1.93
C GLU A 113 3.50 16.50 -2.13
N VAL A 114 3.46 15.18 -2.32
CA VAL A 114 4.67 14.38 -2.57
C VAL A 114 5.28 14.73 -3.93
N VAL A 115 4.46 14.82 -4.98
CA VAL A 115 4.94 15.13 -6.34
C VAL A 115 5.54 16.53 -6.42
N GLU A 116 4.93 17.52 -5.77
CA GLU A 116 5.41 18.91 -5.77
C GLU A 116 6.66 19.12 -4.91
N SER A 117 6.94 18.20 -3.98
CA SER A 117 8.04 18.33 -3.04
C SER A 117 9.42 17.94 -3.57
N VAL A 118 9.47 17.26 -4.71
CA VAL A 118 10.70 16.76 -5.32
C VAL A 118 10.81 17.33 -6.73
N SER A 119 11.93 17.98 -7.04
CA SER A 119 12.11 18.57 -8.37
C SER A 119 12.25 17.47 -9.45
N PRO A 120 11.78 17.73 -10.68
CA PRO A 120 12.02 16.81 -11.80
C PRO A 120 13.50 16.53 -12.06
N GLU A 121 14.37 17.50 -11.79
CA GLU A 121 15.83 17.38 -11.94
C GLU A 121 16.42 16.39 -10.93
N ASP A 122 16.01 16.46 -9.66
CA ASP A 122 16.44 15.52 -8.62
C ASP A 122 15.95 14.09 -8.90
N MET A 123 14.70 13.95 -9.36
CA MET A 123 14.15 12.65 -9.77
C MET A 123 14.96 12.07 -10.93
N ALA A 124 15.20 12.86 -11.97
CA ALA A 124 15.98 12.42 -13.13
C ALA A 124 17.42 12.03 -12.75
N ALA A 125 18.08 12.82 -11.89
CA ALA A 125 19.42 12.52 -11.40
C ALA A 125 19.49 11.22 -10.59
N ALA A 126 18.42 10.87 -9.88
CA ALA A 126 18.29 9.62 -9.13
C ALA A 126 17.76 8.43 -9.98
N GLY A 127 17.42 8.66 -11.25
CA GLY A 127 16.82 7.66 -12.13
C GLY A 127 15.36 7.32 -11.78
N GLU A 128 14.65 8.22 -11.09
CA GLU A 128 13.25 8.02 -10.72
C GLU A 128 12.29 8.56 -11.76
N ARG A 129 11.16 7.87 -11.90
CA ARG A 129 10.00 8.36 -12.66
C ARG A 129 8.76 8.29 -11.78
N VAL A 130 7.95 9.34 -11.83
CA VAL A 130 6.69 9.40 -11.10
C VAL A 130 5.54 9.84 -11.99
N ALA A 131 4.36 9.28 -11.74
CA ALA A 131 3.09 9.68 -12.32
C ALA A 131 2.02 9.53 -11.25
N ALA A 132 1.01 10.37 -11.28
CA ALA A 132 -0.02 10.40 -10.27
C ALA A 132 -1.42 10.47 -10.89
N HIS A 133 -2.37 9.80 -10.25
CA HIS A 133 -3.78 9.96 -10.53
C HIS A 133 -4.59 9.68 -9.26
N GLY A 134 -5.45 10.63 -8.87
CA GLY A 134 -6.22 10.52 -7.64
C GLY A 134 -5.31 10.31 -6.43
N ASP A 135 -5.60 9.27 -5.65
CA ASP A 135 -4.86 8.90 -4.44
C ASP A 135 -3.75 7.85 -4.68
N VAL A 136 -3.28 7.74 -5.93
CA VAL A 136 -2.22 6.80 -6.33
C VAL A 136 -1.06 7.56 -6.97
N LEU A 137 0.15 7.27 -6.49
CA LEU A 137 1.40 7.63 -7.13
C LEU A 137 2.08 6.37 -7.66
N TRP A 138 2.23 6.29 -8.97
CA TRP A 138 3.12 5.33 -9.60
C TRP A 138 4.54 5.86 -9.52
N TRP A 139 5.42 5.05 -8.96
CA TRP A 139 6.80 5.40 -8.73
C TRP A 139 7.68 4.28 -9.27
N GLU A 140 8.59 4.62 -10.17
CA GLU A 140 9.62 3.73 -10.66
C GLU A 140 10.99 4.22 -10.20
N CYS A 141 11.82 3.32 -9.70
CA CYS A 141 13.19 3.62 -9.34
C CYS A 141 14.14 2.48 -9.73
N PRO A 142 15.45 2.73 -9.82
CA PRO A 142 16.44 1.68 -10.03
C PRO A 142 16.37 0.60 -8.95
N LYS A 143 16.72 -0.63 -9.30
CA LYS A 143 16.81 -1.70 -8.30
C LYS A 143 17.87 -1.39 -7.25
N GLY A 144 17.53 -1.66 -6.00
CA GLY A 144 18.43 -1.45 -4.86
C GLY A 144 18.49 -0.01 -4.35
N SER A 145 17.85 0.96 -4.99
CA SER A 145 17.87 2.36 -4.57
C SER A 145 16.63 2.83 -3.82
N SER A 146 15.60 1.99 -3.68
CA SER A 146 14.27 2.35 -3.15
C SER A 146 14.24 2.88 -1.70
N LEU A 147 15.38 2.97 -1.02
CA LEU A 147 15.51 3.57 0.31
C LEU A 147 16.19 4.95 0.26
N ASP A 148 16.99 5.24 -0.78
CA ASP A 148 17.90 6.38 -0.81
C ASP A 148 17.54 7.45 -1.84
N THR A 149 16.53 7.17 -2.65
CA THR A 149 16.01 8.09 -3.65
C THR A 149 15.24 9.29 -3.07
N PRO A 150 15.15 10.42 -3.79
CA PRO A 150 14.37 11.59 -3.37
C PRO A 150 12.92 11.27 -2.96
N ILE A 151 12.16 10.53 -3.79
CA ILE A 151 10.77 10.17 -3.49
C ILE A 151 10.68 9.28 -2.24
N SER A 152 11.52 8.25 -2.13
CA SER A 152 11.52 7.37 -0.95
C SER A 152 11.83 8.13 0.35
N LYS A 153 12.81 9.03 0.32
CA LYS A 153 13.19 9.87 1.47
C LYS A 153 12.07 10.81 1.89
N TYR A 154 11.36 11.39 0.92
CA TYR A 154 10.22 12.26 1.23
C TYR A 154 9.06 11.47 1.85
N LEU A 155 8.69 10.33 1.26
CA LEU A 155 7.66 9.42 1.76
C LEU A 155 8.00 8.77 3.12
N ALA A 156 9.29 8.73 3.50
CA ALA A 156 9.74 8.20 4.79
C ALA A 156 9.49 9.17 5.97
N LYS A 157 9.16 10.45 5.71
CA LYS A 157 8.88 11.43 6.77
C LYS A 157 7.72 10.98 7.64
N ALA A 158 7.84 11.20 8.96
CA ALA A 158 6.89 10.71 9.96
C ALA A 158 5.43 11.13 9.67
N LYS A 159 5.22 12.34 9.10
CA LYS A 159 3.90 12.84 8.75
C LYS A 159 3.15 11.96 7.74
N PHE A 160 3.84 11.17 6.91
CA PHE A 160 3.20 10.30 5.92
C PHE A 160 2.85 8.91 6.44
N LYS A 161 3.33 8.52 7.63
CA LYS A 161 3.02 7.22 8.23
C LYS A 161 1.52 6.87 8.24
N PRO A 162 0.60 7.77 8.65
CA PRO A 162 -0.84 7.50 8.64
C PRO A 162 -1.49 7.61 7.26
N HIS A 163 -0.76 8.13 6.26
CA HIS A 163 -1.36 8.56 5.01
C HIS A 163 -0.95 7.74 3.80
N VAL A 164 0.18 7.02 3.83
CA VAL A 164 0.67 6.32 2.64
C VAL A 164 1.14 4.89 2.91
N THR A 165 0.92 4.00 1.95
CA THR A 165 1.51 2.65 1.93
C THR A 165 2.03 2.33 0.54
N THR A 166 3.24 1.79 0.47
CA THR A 166 3.93 1.51 -0.81
C THR A 166 3.94 0.01 -1.05
N ARG A 167 3.65 -0.40 -2.29
CA ARG A 167 3.74 -1.80 -2.73
C ARG A 167 4.39 -1.89 -4.09
N ASN A 168 5.21 -2.91 -4.28
CA ASN A 168 5.68 -3.26 -5.62
C ASN A 168 4.46 -3.67 -6.48
N LEU A 169 4.46 -3.31 -7.76
CA LEU A 169 3.37 -3.61 -8.70
C LEU A 169 3.04 -5.11 -8.81
N ASN A 170 4.05 -5.97 -8.67
CA ASN A 170 3.87 -7.42 -8.60
C ASN A 170 3.05 -7.88 -7.38
N THR A 171 2.99 -7.07 -6.31
CA THR A 171 2.11 -7.35 -5.17
C THR A 171 0.65 -7.17 -5.56
N PHE A 172 0.32 -6.10 -6.30
CA PHE A 172 -1.04 -5.87 -6.76
C PHE A 172 -1.48 -6.97 -7.73
N ASP A 173 -0.61 -7.46 -8.61
CA ASP A 173 -0.94 -8.61 -9.48
C ASP A 173 -1.29 -9.86 -8.68
N LYS A 174 -0.53 -10.14 -7.61
CA LYS A 174 -0.80 -11.29 -6.71
C LYS A 174 -2.08 -11.11 -5.90
N VAL A 175 -2.45 -9.86 -5.57
CA VAL A 175 -3.73 -9.53 -4.96
C VAL A 175 -4.86 -9.78 -5.96
N LEU A 176 -4.74 -9.30 -7.20
CA LEU A 176 -5.71 -9.52 -8.27
C LEU A 176 -5.89 -11.01 -8.60
N ALA A 177 -4.82 -11.80 -8.56
CA ALA A 177 -4.90 -13.24 -8.79
C ALA A 177 -5.67 -14.03 -7.71
N LYS A 178 -6.05 -13.37 -6.60
CA LYS A 178 -6.83 -13.94 -5.49
C LYS A 178 -8.22 -13.32 -5.35
N ILE A 179 -8.58 -12.37 -6.20
CA ILE A 179 -9.88 -11.69 -6.28
C ILE A 179 -10.76 -12.40 -7.29
#